data_AF-A0AAD7EKK6-F1
#
_entry.id   AF-A0AAD7EKK6-F1
#
_cell.length_a   1.000
_cell.length_b   1.000
_cell.length_c   1.000
_cell.angle_alpha   90.00
_cell.angle_beta   90.00
_cell.angle_gamma   90.00
#
_symmetry.space_group_name_H-M   'P 1'
#
loop_
_entity.id
_entity.type
_entity.pdbx_description
1 polymer ?
#
loop_
_entity_poly.entity_id
_entity_poly.type
_entity_poly.pdbx_seq_one_letter_code
_entity_poly.pdbx_strand_id
1 'polypeptide(L)'
;MVDQIRFQIDNSKTNCWLIPAITSAFADWGHILRKPVAVPPRSSIPENGGVVKASSAPFIGAAMIVVYLIKTSTPSPIYVCLLGSDPDLSARSNWAYVYITTDMNEAKADQDLYNKVYFAERTSASVKVDGGIFQMRASSVVPQIN
;
A
#
# COMPACT_ATOMS: atom_id res chain seq x y z
N MET A 1 23.41 -0.03 5.01
CA MET A 1 22.11 0.65 5.31
C MET A 1 21.09 -0.48 5.34
N VAL A 2 20.11 -0.48 6.25
CA VAL A 2 19.10 -1.56 6.30
C VAL A 2 17.92 -1.13 5.43
N ASP A 3 17.51 -1.99 4.50
CA ASP A 3 16.46 -1.70 3.53
C ASP A 3 15.14 -1.33 4.22
N GLN A 4 14.45 -0.33 3.67
CA GLN A 4 13.26 0.24 4.29
C GLN A 4 12.32 0.77 3.22
N ILE A 5 11.05 0.35 3.30
CA ILE A 5 9.98 0.87 2.47
C ILE A 5 9.15 1.85 3.28
N ARG A 6 8.93 3.03 2.70
CA ARG A 6 8.05 4.07 3.23
C ARG A 6 6.88 4.25 2.29
N PHE A 7 5.67 4.00 2.78
CA PHE A 7 4.46 4.22 2.01
C PHE A 7 3.99 5.64 2.23
N GLN A 8 3.87 6.40 1.14
CA GLN A 8 3.32 7.73 1.14
C GLN A 8 2.11 7.78 0.21
N ILE A 9 1.02 8.28 0.75
CA ILE A 9 -0.25 8.44 0.05
C ILE A 9 -0.52 9.92 -0.12
N ASP A 10 -0.46 10.37 -1.37
CA ASP A 10 -0.93 11.69 -1.75
C ASP A 10 -2.44 11.64 -2.04
N ASN A 11 -3.22 12.24 -1.14
CA ASN A 11 -4.67 12.36 -1.26
C ASN A 11 -5.11 13.78 -1.64
N SER A 12 -4.22 14.58 -2.25
CA SER A 12 -4.47 15.99 -2.60
C SER A 12 -5.60 16.19 -3.63
N LYS A 13 -5.85 15.18 -4.46
CA LYS A 13 -6.81 15.24 -5.58
C LYS A 13 -8.20 14.70 -5.26
N THR A 14 -8.42 14.15 -4.06
CA THR A 14 -9.68 13.48 -3.72
C THR A 14 -10.41 14.21 -2.59
N ASN A 15 -11.74 14.07 -2.57
CA ASN A 15 -12.61 14.56 -1.50
C ASN A 15 -12.93 13.48 -0.45
N CYS A 16 -12.30 12.31 -0.54
CA CYS A 16 -12.64 11.15 0.29
C CYS A 16 -11.61 10.96 1.39
N TRP A 17 -12.07 10.45 2.54
CA TRP A 17 -11.16 9.97 3.57
C TRP A 17 -10.62 8.59 3.18
N LEU A 18 -9.34 8.36 3.42
CA LEU A 18 -8.76 7.03 3.41
C LEU A 18 -8.57 6.60 4.86
N ILE A 19 -9.28 5.55 5.26
CA ILE A 19 -9.30 5.05 6.64
C ILE A 19 -8.62 3.67 6.63
N PRO A 20 -7.59 3.42 7.45
CA PRO A 20 -6.99 2.09 7.55
C PRO A 20 -8.07 1.04 7.85
N ALA A 21 -8.05 -0.08 7.13
CA ALA A 21 -8.94 -1.21 7.42
C ALA A 21 -8.67 -1.80 8.83
N ILE A 22 -9.58 -2.63 9.33
CA ILE A 22 -9.43 -3.29 10.65
C ILE A 22 -8.10 -4.06 10.70
N THR A 23 -7.81 -4.82 9.65
CA THR A 23 -6.52 -5.45 9.36
C THR A 23 -5.82 -4.63 8.27
N SER A 24 -5.20 -3.53 8.68
CA SER A 24 -4.68 -2.51 7.75
C SER A 24 -3.24 -2.73 7.29
N ALA A 25 -2.47 -3.62 7.92
CA ALA A 25 -1.09 -3.86 7.52
C ALA A 25 -0.65 -5.30 7.81
N PHE A 26 0.10 -5.86 6.87
CA PHE A 26 0.77 -7.15 6.98
C PHE A 26 2.15 -7.06 6.34
N ALA A 27 3.18 -7.53 7.05
CA ALA A 27 4.53 -7.63 6.52
C ALA A 27 4.85 -9.10 6.25
N ASP A 28 5.16 -9.39 4.98
CA ASP A 28 5.63 -10.71 4.54
C ASP A 28 7.10 -10.91 4.98
N TRP A 29 7.91 -9.86 4.82
CA TRP A 29 9.29 -9.81 5.29
C TRP A 29 9.58 -8.51 6.05
N GLY A 30 10.45 -8.60 7.05
CA GLY A 30 10.86 -7.47 7.87
C GLY A 30 9.90 -7.17 9.03
N HIS A 31 10.00 -5.96 9.56
CA HIS A 31 9.22 -5.50 10.71
C HIS A 31 8.50 -4.18 10.40
N ILE A 32 7.20 -4.14 10.72
CA ILE A 32 6.40 -2.92 10.64
C ILE A 32 6.86 -1.97 11.74
N LEU A 33 7.48 -0.87 11.37
CA LEU A 33 7.88 0.19 12.30
C LEU A 33 6.74 1.16 12.58
N ARG A 34 5.86 1.37 11.60
CA ARG A 34 4.72 2.27 11.71
C ARG A 34 3.56 1.75 10.86
N LYS A 35 2.38 1.68 11.47
CA LYS A 35 1.14 1.30 10.80
C LYS A 35 0.58 2.47 9.96
N PRO A 36 -0.20 2.19 8.91
CA PRO A 36 -0.93 3.22 8.18
C PRO A 36 -1.87 4.01 9.09
N VAL A 37 -2.01 5.30 8.82
CA VAL A 37 -2.93 6.21 9.53
C VAL A 37 -3.98 6.76 8.56
N ALA A 38 -5.07 7.28 9.12
CA ALA A 38 -6.12 7.93 8.31
C ALA A 38 -5.56 9.13 7.53
N VAL A 39 -5.93 9.23 6.26
CA VAL A 39 -5.51 10.31 5.37
C VAL A 39 -6.73 11.18 5.03
N PRO A 40 -6.74 12.45 5.46
CA PRO A 40 -7.86 13.34 5.17
C PRO A 40 -7.99 13.65 3.68
N PRO A 41 -9.20 14.05 3.23
CA PRO A 41 -9.40 14.66 1.92
C PRO A 41 -8.43 15.82 1.68
N ARG A 42 -8.03 16.04 0.43
CA ARG A 42 -7.23 17.21 0.03
C ARG A 42 -5.93 17.37 0.82
N SER A 43 -5.28 16.26 1.18
CA SER A 43 -4.06 16.27 1.98
C SER A 43 -2.96 15.39 1.40
N SER A 44 -1.71 15.73 1.70
CA SER A 44 -0.54 14.88 1.49
C SER A 44 0.28 14.94 2.76
N ILE A 45 0.37 13.80 3.44
CA ILE A 45 1.10 13.68 4.71
C ILE A 45 2.25 12.69 4.46
N PRO A 46 3.51 13.05 4.77
CA PRO A 46 4.62 12.12 4.65
C PRO A 46 4.39 10.85 5.47
N GLU A 47 4.75 9.70 4.91
CA GLU A 47 4.82 8.41 5.63
C GLU A 47 3.49 7.94 6.26
N ASN A 48 2.37 8.48 5.79
CA ASN A 48 1.02 8.17 6.28
C ASN A 48 0.56 6.75 5.94
N GLY A 49 1.16 6.11 4.92
CA GLY A 49 0.87 4.74 4.50
C GLY A 49 1.56 3.67 5.33
N GLY A 50 2.43 4.05 6.27
CA GLY A 50 3.19 3.13 7.11
C GLY A 50 4.62 2.90 6.63
N VAL A 51 5.37 2.15 7.45
CA VAL A 51 6.79 1.86 7.24
C VAL A 51 7.09 0.42 7.63
N VAL A 52 7.80 -0.27 6.74
CA VAL A 52 8.39 -1.58 7.00
C VAL A 52 9.90 -1.49 6.79
N LYS A 53 10.66 -2.16 7.64
CA LYS A 53 12.12 -2.23 7.59
C LYS A 53 12.55 -3.68 7.54
N ALA A 54 13.59 -3.97 6.76
CA ALA A 54 14.25 -5.26 6.75
C ALA A 54 14.64 -5.69 8.16
N SER A 55 14.55 -6.99 8.43
CA SER A 55 14.98 -7.55 9.71
C SER A 55 16.49 -7.37 9.90
N SER A 56 16.99 -7.50 11.12
CA SER A 56 18.43 -7.55 11.35
C SER A 56 19.09 -8.84 10.85
N ALA A 57 18.31 -9.81 10.37
CA ALA A 57 18.85 -11.02 9.76
C ALA A 57 19.44 -10.69 8.38
N PRO A 58 20.61 -11.25 8.04
CA PRO A 58 21.20 -11.07 6.71
C PRO A 58 20.31 -11.70 5.63
N PHE A 59 20.29 -11.10 4.44
CA PHE A 59 19.59 -11.63 3.26
C PHE A 59 18.06 -11.57 3.35
N ILE A 60 17.52 -10.72 4.21
CA ILE A 60 16.07 -10.50 4.34
C ILE A 60 15.77 -9.04 4.03
N GLY A 61 15.03 -8.82 2.93
CA GLY A 61 14.54 -7.50 2.54
C GLY A 61 13.33 -7.03 3.35
N ALA A 62 12.57 -6.10 2.79
CA ALA A 62 11.33 -5.59 3.37
C ALA A 62 10.16 -5.81 2.41
N ALA A 63 9.02 -6.27 2.92
CA ALA A 63 7.81 -6.37 2.12
C ALA A 63 6.56 -6.19 2.97
N MET A 64 5.63 -5.36 2.51
CA MET A 64 4.40 -5.05 3.24
C MET A 64 3.26 -4.79 2.28
N ILE A 65 2.05 -5.18 2.72
CA ILE A 65 0.79 -4.74 2.13
C ILE A 65 0.02 -3.92 3.17
N VAL A 66 -0.57 -2.81 2.72
CA VAL A 66 -1.43 -1.96 3.53
C VAL A 66 -2.80 -1.79 2.88
N VAL A 67 -3.85 -1.73 3.71
CA VAL A 67 -5.23 -1.67 3.23
C VAL A 67 -5.97 -0.48 3.81
N TYR A 68 -6.62 0.26 2.93
CA TYR A 68 -7.46 1.41 3.24
C TYR A 68 -8.89 1.19 2.74
N LEU A 69 -9.86 1.56 3.57
CA LEU A 69 -11.23 1.85 3.16
C LEU A 69 -11.29 3.30 2.65
N ILE A 70 -11.82 3.48 1.44
CA ILE A 70 -12.23 4.80 0.96
C ILE A 70 -13.62 5.08 1.52
N LYS A 71 -13.72 6.08 2.39
CA LYS A 71 -15.02 6.56 2.88
C LYS A 71 -15.61 7.51 1.83
N THR A 72 -16.48 6.97 0.98
CA THR A 72 -17.28 7.71 -0.01
C THR A 72 -18.73 7.82 0.46
N SER A 73 -19.57 8.54 -0.30
CA SER A 73 -21.03 8.51 -0.16
C SER A 73 -21.69 7.27 -0.76
N THR A 74 -20.90 6.42 -1.42
CA THR A 74 -21.37 5.23 -2.14
C THR A 74 -21.74 4.14 -1.13
N PRO A 75 -22.84 3.40 -1.32
CA PRO A 75 -23.30 2.41 -0.35
C PRO A 75 -22.37 1.20 -0.18
N SER A 76 -21.53 0.91 -1.17
CA SER A 76 -20.56 -0.20 -1.11
C SER A 76 -19.19 0.29 -0.64
N PRO A 77 -18.57 -0.36 0.37
CA PRO A 77 -17.22 -0.02 0.80
C PRO A 77 -16.22 -0.30 -0.32
N ILE A 78 -15.32 0.64 -0.58
CA ILE A 78 -14.25 0.49 -1.55
C ILE A 78 -12.95 0.35 -0.79
N TYR A 79 -12.22 -0.73 -1.03
CA TYR A 79 -10.94 -1.00 -0.41
C TYR A 79 -9.82 -0.84 -1.42
N VAL A 80 -8.73 -0.25 -0.95
CA VAL A 80 -7.49 -0.07 -1.67
C VAL A 80 -6.41 -0.84 -0.93
N CYS A 81 -5.71 -1.71 -1.65
CA CYS A 81 -4.58 -2.47 -1.15
C CYS A 81 -3.32 -1.96 -1.85
N LEU A 82 -2.33 -1.55 -1.08
CA LEU A 82 -1.05 -1.04 -1.57
C LEU A 82 0.04 -2.02 -1.13
N LEU A 83 0.78 -2.57 -2.09
CA LEU A 83 1.90 -3.47 -1.83
C LEU A 83 3.21 -2.77 -2.18
N GLY A 84 4.24 -3.03 -1.37
CA GLY A 84 5.62 -2.66 -1.63
C GLY A 84 6.54 -3.81 -1.24
N SER A 85 7.53 -4.08 -2.08
CA SER A 85 8.53 -5.14 -1.88
C SER A 85 9.91 -4.64 -2.32
N ASP A 86 10.89 -4.85 -1.45
CA ASP A 86 12.29 -4.44 -1.57
C ASP A 86 13.14 -5.63 -1.09
N PRO A 87 13.39 -6.61 -1.97
CA PRO A 87 14.11 -7.83 -1.61
C PRO A 87 15.61 -7.56 -1.41
N ASP A 88 16.21 -8.16 -0.38
CA ASP A 88 17.66 -8.12 -0.16
C ASP A 88 18.35 -9.03 -1.20
N LEU A 89 19.50 -8.58 -1.69
CA LEU A 89 20.27 -9.13 -2.81
C LEU A 89 19.51 -9.13 -4.16
N SER A 90 20.11 -8.45 -5.14
CA SER A 90 19.68 -8.12 -6.52
C SER A 90 18.98 -9.16 -7.44
N ALA A 91 18.57 -10.34 -6.97
CA ALA A 91 17.87 -11.32 -7.79
C ALA A 91 16.51 -10.81 -8.31
N ARG A 92 15.98 -9.74 -7.70
CA ARG A 92 14.65 -9.20 -7.96
C ARG A 92 14.64 -7.68 -7.77
N SER A 93 13.95 -6.96 -8.65
CA SER A 93 13.82 -5.50 -8.57
C SER A 93 12.81 -5.09 -7.50
N ASN A 94 12.86 -3.84 -7.06
CA ASN A 94 11.85 -3.31 -6.15
C ASN A 94 10.49 -3.26 -6.87
N TRP A 95 9.42 -3.69 -6.20
CA TRP A 95 8.08 -3.68 -6.76
C TRP A 95 7.09 -2.93 -5.88
N ALA A 96 6.12 -2.29 -6.54
CA ALA A 96 4.97 -1.68 -5.89
C ALA A 96 3.71 -1.90 -6.73
N TYR A 97 2.62 -2.28 -6.07
CA TYR A 97 1.36 -2.61 -6.73
C TYR A 97 0.17 -1.99 -6.01
N VAL A 98 -0.91 -1.77 -6.77
CA VAL A 98 -2.20 -1.34 -6.23
C VAL A 98 -3.30 -2.29 -6.70
N TYR A 99 -4.15 -2.68 -5.76
CA TYR A 99 -5.36 -3.43 -6.01
C TYR A 99 -6.57 -2.71 -5.39
N ILE A 100 -7.69 -2.69 -6.11
CA ILE A 100 -8.95 -2.15 -5.60
C ILE A 100 -9.98 -3.27 -5.60
N THR A 101 -10.72 -3.38 -4.51
CA THR A 101 -11.82 -4.34 -4.37
C THR A 101 -12.97 -3.73 -3.58
N THR A 102 -14.18 -4.23 -3.81
CA THR A 102 -15.36 -3.91 -3.00
C THR A 102 -15.73 -5.05 -2.05
N ASP A 103 -15.02 -6.18 -2.11
CA ASP A 103 -15.22 -7.31 -1.22
C ASP A 103 -14.34 -7.15 0.03
N MET A 104 -14.98 -7.07 1.20
CA MET A 104 -14.29 -6.96 2.49
C MET A 104 -13.42 -8.19 2.78
N ASN A 105 -13.80 -9.38 2.31
CA ASN A 105 -13.01 -10.60 2.53
C ASN A 105 -11.69 -10.56 1.75
N GLU A 106 -11.65 -9.84 0.64
CA GLU A 106 -10.44 -9.60 -0.14
C GLU A 106 -9.64 -8.39 0.35
N ALA A 107 -10.12 -7.69 1.40
CA ALA A 107 -9.52 -6.45 1.91
C ALA A 107 -8.87 -6.64 3.28
N LYS A 108 -8.50 -7.87 3.62
CA LYS A 108 -7.78 -8.19 4.85
C LYS A 108 -6.28 -8.17 4.56
N ALA A 109 -5.51 -7.32 5.24
CA ALA A 109 -4.06 -7.37 5.12
C ALA A 109 -3.54 -8.67 5.78
N ASP A 110 -3.25 -9.67 4.94
CA ASP A 110 -2.65 -10.94 5.31
C ASP A 110 -1.83 -11.53 4.15
N GLN A 111 -1.30 -12.75 4.37
CA GLN A 111 -0.46 -13.46 3.41
C GLN A 111 -1.17 -13.73 2.08
N ASP A 112 -2.47 -14.08 2.13
CA ASP A 112 -3.22 -14.45 0.94
C ASP A 112 -3.42 -13.22 0.04
N LEU A 113 -3.78 -12.08 0.64
CA LEU A 113 -3.87 -10.83 -0.10
C LEU A 113 -2.50 -10.37 -0.63
N TYR A 114 -1.44 -10.48 0.17
CA TYR A 114 -0.08 -10.15 -0.28
C TYR A 114 0.30 -10.97 -1.52
N ASN A 115 0.16 -12.29 -1.46
CA ASN A 115 0.48 -13.20 -2.57
C ASN A 115 -0.38 -12.87 -3.80
N LYS A 116 -1.69 -12.69 -3.62
CA LYS A 116 -2.62 -12.32 -4.69
C LYS A 116 -2.16 -11.05 -5.40
N VAL A 117 -1.79 -10.01 -4.67
CA VAL A 117 -1.38 -8.73 -5.25
C VAL A 117 0.03 -8.79 -5.85
N TYR A 118 0.97 -9.49 -5.19
CA TYR A 118 2.36 -9.63 -5.65
C TYR A 118 2.46 -10.32 -7.01
N PHE A 119 1.65 -11.36 -7.24
CA PHE A 119 1.65 -12.13 -8.49
C PHE A 119 0.67 -11.61 -9.56
N ALA A 120 -0.11 -10.55 -9.27
CA ALA A 120 -1.10 -10.02 -10.21
C ALA A 120 -0.55 -9.02 -11.25
N GLU A 121 0.70 -8.56 -11.11
CA GLU A 121 1.36 -7.61 -12.02
C GLU A 121 0.62 -6.26 -12.26
N ARG A 122 -0.14 -5.74 -11.27
CA ARG A 122 -0.96 -4.51 -11.43
C ARG A 122 -0.37 -3.27 -10.77
N THR A 123 0.26 -2.38 -11.55
CA THR A 123 0.80 -1.09 -11.05
C THR A 123 -0.23 0.05 -11.02
N SER A 124 -1.41 -0.17 -11.60
CA SER A 124 -2.53 0.78 -11.60
C SER A 124 -3.86 0.08 -11.39
N ALA A 125 -4.77 0.74 -10.68
CA ALA A 125 -6.13 0.27 -10.49
C ALA A 125 -7.12 1.44 -10.58
N SER A 126 -8.33 1.15 -11.05
CA SER A 126 -9.40 2.14 -11.11
C SER A 126 -10.74 1.52 -10.74
N VAL A 127 -11.59 2.31 -10.09
CA VAL A 127 -12.96 1.92 -9.76
C VAL A 127 -13.91 3.08 -10.04
N LYS A 128 -15.11 2.76 -10.52
CA LYS A 128 -16.17 3.76 -10.68
C LYS A 128 -16.73 4.12 -9.31
N VAL A 129 -16.90 5.42 -9.06
CA VAL A 129 -17.54 5.97 -7.87
C VAL A 129 -18.62 6.95 -8.30
N ASP A 130 -19.54 7.28 -7.41
CA ASP A 130 -20.57 8.27 -7.72
C ASP A 130 -19.91 9.61 -8.10
N GLY A 131 -20.19 10.08 -9.32
CA GLY A 131 -19.62 11.32 -9.86
C GLY A 131 -18.23 11.19 -10.51
N GLY A 132 -17.67 9.99 -10.71
CA GLY A 132 -16.41 9.87 -11.48
C GLY A 132 -15.72 8.50 -11.45
N ILE A 133 -14.42 8.52 -11.76
CA ILE A 133 -13.53 7.35 -11.68
C ILE A 133 -12.43 7.66 -10.67
N PHE A 134 -12.30 6.80 -9.66
CA PHE A 134 -11.17 6.84 -8.75
C PHE A 134 -10.03 6.03 -9.39
N GLN A 135 -8.87 6.65 -9.56
CA GLN A 135 -7.69 6.03 -10.17
C GLN A 135 -6.52 6.08 -9.20
N MET A 136 -5.74 5.00 -9.20
CA MET A 136 -4.53 4.89 -8.40
C MET A 136 -3.39 4.32 -9.23
N ARG A 137 -2.19 4.77 -8.91
CA ARG A 137 -0.95 4.33 -9.54
C ARG A 137 0.12 4.18 -8.47
N ALA A 138 0.78 3.03 -8.45
CA ALA A 138 2.01 2.86 -7.70
C ALA A 138 3.17 3.46 -8.50
N SER A 139 4.09 4.13 -7.81
CA SER A 139 5.39 4.51 -8.33
C SER A 139 6.43 4.23 -7.26
N SER A 140 7.49 3.50 -7.61
CA SER A 140 8.68 3.38 -6.77
C SER A 140 9.64 4.52 -7.11
N VAL A 141 10.25 5.10 -6.08
CA VAL A 141 11.37 6.04 -6.23
C VAL A 141 12.55 5.42 -5.51
N VAL A 142 13.58 5.04 -6.27
CA VAL A 142 14.87 4.65 -5.70
C VAL A 142 15.66 5.93 -5.46
N PRO A 143 16.08 6.24 -4.22
CA PRO A 143 16.93 7.40 -3.98
C PRO A 143 18.20 7.30 -4.82
N GLN A 144 18.47 8.29 -5.68
CA GLN A 144 19.78 8.39 -6.30
C GLN A 144 20.79 8.77 -5.21
N ILE A 145 21.71 7.86 -4.92
CA ILE A 145 22.86 8.14 -4.06
C ILE A 145 23.87 8.87 -4.95
N ASN A 146 24.04 10.18 -4.72
CA ASN A 146 25.17 10.95 -5.25
C ASN A 146 26.43 10.64 -4.43
#